data_AF-A0A7T8GNL0-F1
#
_entry.id   AF-A0A7T8GNL0-F1
#
_cell.length_a   1.000
_cell.length_b   1.000
_cell.length_c   1.000
_cell.angle_alpha   90.00
_cell.angle_beta   90.00
_cell.angle_gamma   90.00
#
_symmetry.space_group_name_H-M   'P 1'
#
loop_
_entity.id
_entity.type
_entity.pdbx_description
1 polymer ?
#
loop_
_entity_poly.entity_id
_entity_poly.type
_entity_poly.pdbx_seq_one_letter_code
_entity_poly.pdbx_strand_id
1 'polypeptide(L)'
;MQQVVPSPDKTKTFLQVREPVGVAAIITPWNFPFAMIARKVAAALASGCTCIIKPSPDTPLSAIAFANLALRIGVPHGVINVITTDANLDSVSRTICESPAVRALSFTGSTRKVLYEQCSQTIKKISLELGGNAAFVVFDSADVESAVRGLMAAKFRNAGQACISPNRIFVQSGIYATFVATLRDKMSQSLFLGDGMSQEVNTGPLINERQVGRVESLVEDAKENGAKALLGGKRAAMSSRLFYEPTLLTDVTPHMQIYKEEIFGPVVPVIKFETEE
;
A
#
# COMPACT_ATOMS: atom_id res chain seq x y z
N MET A 1 4.30 30.89 -4.03
CA MET A 1 2.93 31.44 -4.10
C MET A 1 2.78 32.48 -3.01
N GLN A 2 2.49 33.73 -3.35
CA GLN A 2 2.31 34.82 -2.39
C GLN A 2 0.81 35.14 -2.29
N GLN A 3 0.32 35.39 -1.08
CA GLN A 3 -1.07 35.74 -0.83
C GLN A 3 -1.13 36.94 0.12
N VAL A 4 -1.93 37.95 -0.24
CA VAL A 4 -2.27 39.05 0.65
C VAL A 4 -3.40 38.55 1.57
N VAL A 5 -3.19 38.65 2.88
CA VAL A 5 -4.15 38.21 3.90
C VAL A 5 -4.80 39.45 4.52
N PRO A 6 -6.11 39.42 4.86
CA PRO A 6 -6.76 40.57 5.49
C PRO A 6 -6.04 41.02 6.75
N SER A 7 -5.70 42.32 6.82
CA SER A 7 -5.16 42.94 8.02
C SER A 7 -6.30 43.54 8.84
N PRO A 8 -6.35 43.33 10.17
CA PRO A 8 -7.29 44.03 11.05
C PRO A 8 -6.98 45.54 11.14
N ASP A 9 -5.78 45.96 10.75
CA ASP A 9 -5.32 47.35 10.70
C ASP A 9 -5.20 47.80 9.24
N LYS A 10 -5.96 48.83 8.85
CA LYS A 10 -6.03 49.35 7.47
C LYS A 10 -4.73 49.97 6.98
N THR A 11 -3.77 50.25 7.87
CA THR A 11 -2.46 50.82 7.53
C THR A 11 -1.38 49.75 7.28
N LYS A 12 -1.70 48.47 7.52
CA LYS A 12 -0.77 47.35 7.39
C LYS A 12 -1.21 46.39 6.30
N THR A 13 -0.24 45.83 5.58
CA THR A 13 -0.44 44.72 4.64
C THR A 13 0.20 43.48 5.19
N PHE A 14 -0.58 42.40 5.35
CA PHE A 14 -0.03 41.09 5.74
C PHE A 14 0.20 40.26 4.48
N LEU A 15 1.46 39.88 4.27
CA LEU A 15 1.87 39.02 3.16
C LEU A 15 2.23 37.64 3.70
N GLN A 16 1.61 36.61 3.13
CA GLN A 16 1.99 35.23 3.38
C GLN A 16 2.69 34.66 2.15
N VAL A 17 3.90 34.14 2.34
CA VAL A 17 4.68 33.48 1.30
C VAL A 17 4.89 32.01 1.69
N ARG A 18 4.77 31.12 0.70
CA ARG A 18 5.11 29.70 0.85
C ARG A 18 6.42 29.41 0.13
N GLU A 19 7.38 28.87 0.86
CA GLU A 19 8.72 28.54 0.39
C GLU A 19 9.00 27.03 0.53
N PRO A 20 9.95 26.47 -0.24
CA PRO A 20 10.38 25.09 -0.08
C PRO A 20 10.85 24.82 1.35
N VAL A 21 10.56 23.61 1.83
CA VAL A 21 11.00 23.18 3.17
C VAL A 21 12.50 22.89 3.23
N GLY A 22 13.17 22.73 2.08
CA GLY A 22 14.59 22.37 1.97
C GLY A 22 14.78 20.94 1.47
N VAL A 23 15.67 20.17 2.11
CA VAL A 23 15.92 18.76 1.74
C VAL A 23 14.80 17.87 2.26
N ALA A 24 14.19 17.08 1.37
CA ALA A 24 13.16 16.10 1.67
C ALA A 24 13.69 14.67 1.53
N ALA A 25 13.49 13.83 2.55
CA ALA A 25 13.72 12.39 2.47
C ALA A 25 12.44 11.67 2.06
N ILE A 26 12.56 10.76 1.10
CA ILE A 26 11.47 9.98 0.51
C ILE A 26 11.79 8.51 0.68
N ILE A 27 11.05 7.81 1.53
CA ILE A 27 11.24 6.38 1.79
C ILE A 27 10.00 5.64 1.28
N THR A 28 10.19 4.72 0.33
CA THR A 28 9.07 4.13 -0.43
C THR A 28 9.00 2.60 -0.32
N PRO A 29 7.79 2.01 -0.39
CA PRO A 29 7.57 0.57 -0.30
C PRO A 29 7.85 -0.10 -1.65
N TRP A 30 7.73 -1.42 -1.67
CA TRP A 30 7.97 -2.24 -2.85
C TRP A 30 6.77 -2.41 -3.79
N ASN A 31 5.55 -2.23 -3.29
CA ASN A 31 4.35 -2.65 -4.01
C ASN A 31 3.97 -1.79 -5.22
N PHE A 32 4.30 -0.50 -5.18
CA PHE A 32 4.15 0.42 -6.32
C PHE A 32 5.43 1.25 -6.48
N PRO A 33 6.53 0.62 -6.92
CA PRO A 33 7.88 1.14 -6.70
C PRO A 33 8.15 2.41 -7.50
N PHE A 34 7.53 2.58 -8.66
CA PHE A 34 7.61 3.82 -9.44
C PHE A 34 6.61 4.88 -8.96
N ALA A 35 5.33 4.54 -8.83
CA ALA A 35 4.28 5.50 -8.53
C ALA A 35 4.44 6.16 -7.15
N MET A 36 4.92 5.43 -6.13
CA MET A 36 5.16 6.00 -4.80
C MET A 36 6.29 7.02 -4.81
N ILE A 37 7.32 6.81 -5.62
CA ILE A 37 8.41 7.77 -5.82
C ILE A 37 7.87 9.00 -6.54
N ALA A 38 7.23 8.80 -7.70
CA ALA A 38 6.74 9.89 -8.54
C ALA A 38 5.80 10.83 -7.78
N ARG A 39 4.84 10.30 -7.00
CA ARG A 39 3.92 11.10 -6.17
C ARG A 39 4.63 12.06 -5.22
N LYS A 40 5.71 11.59 -4.58
CA LYS A 40 6.43 12.33 -3.53
C LYS A 40 7.45 13.29 -4.14
N VAL A 41 8.21 12.83 -5.13
CA VAL A 41 9.24 13.63 -5.81
C VAL A 41 8.60 14.77 -6.59
N ALA A 42 7.50 14.53 -7.30
CA ALA A 42 6.83 15.59 -8.07
C ALA A 42 6.41 16.77 -7.17
N ALA A 43 5.81 16.48 -6.01
CA ALA A 43 5.43 17.52 -5.05
C ALA A 43 6.64 18.27 -4.47
N ALA A 44 7.71 17.55 -4.14
CA ALA A 44 8.93 18.14 -3.60
C ALA A 44 9.61 19.06 -4.64
N LEU A 45 9.83 18.59 -5.86
CA LEU A 45 10.47 19.38 -6.92
C LEU A 45 9.63 20.60 -7.32
N ALA A 46 8.31 20.42 -7.46
CA ALA A 46 7.41 21.53 -7.80
C ALA A 46 7.43 22.65 -6.74
N SER A 47 7.73 22.31 -5.48
CA SER A 47 7.89 23.29 -4.40
C SER A 47 9.27 23.93 -4.33
N GLY A 48 10.26 23.43 -5.09
CA GLY A 48 11.67 23.87 -5.04
C GLY A 48 12.54 23.11 -4.05
N CYS A 49 12.11 21.94 -3.56
CA CYS A 49 12.91 21.10 -2.65
C CYS A 49 13.88 20.19 -3.41
N THR A 50 14.93 19.74 -2.74
CA THR A 50 15.77 18.62 -3.18
C THR A 50 15.37 17.34 -2.46
N CYS A 51 15.69 16.18 -3.03
CA CYS A 51 15.20 14.89 -2.56
C CYS A 51 16.32 13.86 -2.37
N ILE A 52 16.19 13.07 -1.30
CA ILE A 52 16.88 11.80 -1.10
C ILE A 52 15.82 10.70 -1.14
N ILE A 53 15.95 9.75 -2.07
CA ILE A 53 15.01 8.64 -2.27
C ILE A 53 15.67 7.36 -1.76
N LYS A 54 15.05 6.69 -0.80
CA LYS A 54 15.44 5.36 -0.31
C LYS A 54 14.33 4.35 -0.63
N PRO A 55 14.41 3.60 -1.75
CA PRO A 55 13.40 2.61 -2.07
C PRO A 55 13.49 1.37 -1.17
N SER A 56 12.51 0.47 -1.31
CA SER A 56 12.58 -0.88 -0.75
C SER A 56 13.72 -1.67 -1.40
N PRO A 57 14.47 -2.48 -0.65
CA PRO A 57 15.49 -3.36 -1.23
C PRO A 57 14.92 -4.41 -2.19
N ASP A 58 13.63 -4.75 -2.09
CA ASP A 58 13.00 -5.71 -3.01
C ASP A 58 12.78 -5.16 -4.43
N THR A 59 12.75 -3.83 -4.60
CA THR A 59 12.39 -3.18 -5.90
C THR A 59 13.20 -1.90 -6.22
N PRO A 60 14.53 -1.88 -6.02
CA PRO A 60 15.34 -0.66 -6.19
C PRO A 60 15.45 -0.20 -7.64
N LEU A 61 15.32 -1.12 -8.60
CA LEU A 61 15.59 -0.85 -10.03
C LEU A 61 14.69 0.25 -10.61
N SER A 62 13.43 0.34 -10.17
CA SER A 62 12.53 1.41 -10.61
C SER A 62 13.00 2.80 -10.16
N ALA A 63 13.58 2.90 -8.96
CA ALA A 63 14.13 4.15 -8.45
C ALA A 63 15.38 4.58 -9.20
N ILE A 64 16.26 3.61 -9.53
CA ILE A 64 17.46 3.86 -10.33
C ILE A 64 17.08 4.33 -11.73
N ALA A 65 16.11 3.66 -12.37
CA ALA A 65 15.59 4.08 -13.67
C ALA A 65 14.99 5.50 -13.62
N PHE A 66 14.23 5.82 -12.56
CA PHE A 66 13.69 7.16 -12.33
C PHE A 66 14.79 8.23 -12.25
N ALA A 67 15.87 7.98 -11.48
CA ALA A 67 16.99 8.91 -11.39
C ALA A 67 17.74 9.08 -12.72
N ASN A 68 17.95 8.00 -13.47
CA ASN A 68 18.55 8.08 -14.80
C ASN A 68 17.69 8.91 -15.77
N LEU A 69 16.36 8.78 -15.72
CA LEU A 69 15.46 9.63 -16.50
C LEU A 69 15.56 11.11 -16.08
N ALA A 70 15.63 11.38 -14.78
CA ALA A 70 15.80 12.74 -14.27
C ALA A 70 17.09 13.41 -14.78
N LEU A 71 18.21 12.66 -14.82
CA LEU A 71 19.47 13.15 -15.39
C LEU A 71 19.32 13.47 -16.88
N ARG A 72 18.65 12.60 -17.65
CA ARG A 72 18.46 12.79 -19.10
C ARG A 72 17.63 14.02 -19.44
N ILE A 73 16.69 14.41 -18.59
CA ILE A 73 15.87 15.63 -18.77
C ILE A 73 16.52 16.89 -18.17
N GLY A 74 17.76 16.79 -17.68
CA GLY A 74 18.53 17.94 -17.20
C GLY A 74 18.20 18.40 -15.78
N VAL A 75 17.63 17.52 -14.92
CA VAL A 75 17.52 17.85 -13.49
C VAL A 75 18.93 18.09 -12.92
N PRO A 76 19.19 19.23 -12.24
CA PRO A 76 20.54 19.54 -11.76
C PRO A 76 21.08 18.47 -10.80
N HIS A 77 22.40 18.26 -10.86
CA HIS A 77 23.09 17.33 -9.96
C HIS A 77 22.81 17.67 -8.49
N GLY A 78 22.53 16.65 -7.68
CA GLY A 78 22.21 16.79 -6.26
C GLY A 78 20.75 17.14 -5.94
N VAL A 79 19.91 17.46 -6.94
CA VAL A 79 18.48 17.73 -6.71
C VAL A 79 17.69 16.45 -6.44
N ILE A 80 18.02 15.35 -7.13
CA ILE A 80 17.45 14.03 -6.88
C ILE A 80 18.60 13.06 -6.63
N ASN A 81 18.56 12.39 -5.47
CA ASN A 81 19.58 11.42 -5.06
C ASN A 81 18.86 10.12 -4.70
N VAL A 82 19.39 8.97 -5.14
CA VAL A 82 18.83 7.66 -4.81
C VAL A 82 19.85 6.87 -3.99
N ILE A 83 19.43 6.36 -2.84
CA ILE A 83 20.24 5.51 -1.96
C ILE A 83 19.58 4.13 -1.90
N THR A 84 20.21 3.15 -2.53
CA THR A 84 19.81 1.74 -2.48
C THR A 84 20.68 0.99 -1.49
N THR A 85 20.06 0.13 -0.68
CA THR A 85 20.78 -0.75 0.23
C THR A 85 19.87 -1.91 0.62
N ASP A 86 20.42 -3.11 0.67
CA ASP A 86 19.81 -4.33 1.22
C ASP A 86 20.45 -4.72 2.57
N ALA A 87 21.71 -4.35 2.77
CA ALA A 87 22.37 -4.29 4.07
C ALA A 87 22.01 -3.01 4.84
N ASN A 88 22.19 -2.99 6.16
CA ASN A 88 22.19 -1.74 6.96
C ASN A 88 20.90 -0.88 6.85
N LEU A 89 19.75 -1.50 6.55
CA LEU A 89 18.48 -0.80 6.30
C LEU A 89 18.10 0.19 7.40
N ASP A 90 18.27 -0.24 8.66
CA ASP A 90 17.88 0.55 9.82
C ASP A 90 18.87 1.68 10.10
N SER A 91 20.18 1.45 9.96
CA SER A 91 21.19 2.50 10.20
C SER A 91 21.14 3.59 9.13
N VAL A 92 20.92 3.24 7.85
CA VAL A 92 20.72 4.22 6.78
C VAL A 92 19.44 5.02 7.02
N SER A 93 18.32 4.37 7.35
CA SER A 93 17.06 5.05 7.63
C SER A 93 17.18 5.97 8.85
N ARG A 94 17.85 5.52 9.91
CA ARG A 94 18.13 6.31 11.11
C ARG A 94 18.96 7.55 10.81
N THR A 95 20.05 7.39 10.05
CA THR A 95 20.91 8.51 9.63
C THR A 95 20.11 9.58 8.88
N ILE A 96 19.21 9.15 7.99
CA ILE A 96 18.32 10.06 7.26
C ILE A 96 17.35 10.78 8.21
N CYS A 97 16.77 10.06 9.18
CA CYS A 97 15.78 10.62 10.12
C CYS A 97 16.41 11.60 11.12
N GLU A 98 17.60 11.28 11.64
CA GLU A 98 18.30 12.07 12.66
C GLU A 98 19.11 13.24 12.07
N SER A 99 19.33 13.27 10.75
CA SER A 99 20.10 14.34 10.10
C SER A 99 19.38 15.70 10.16
N PRO A 100 20.00 16.76 10.72
CA PRO A 100 19.42 18.10 10.77
C PRO A 100 19.30 18.77 9.39
N ALA A 101 20.04 18.27 8.38
CA ALA A 101 19.97 18.76 7.01
C ALA A 101 18.64 18.39 6.34
N VAL A 102 18.04 17.25 6.71
CA VAL A 102 16.75 16.83 6.16
C VAL A 102 15.65 17.59 6.91
N ARG A 103 14.82 18.36 6.21
CA ARG A 103 13.76 19.19 6.82
C ARG A 103 12.36 18.59 6.70
N ALA A 104 12.16 17.66 5.77
CA ALA A 104 10.92 16.88 5.64
C ALA A 104 11.20 15.40 5.39
N LEU A 105 10.34 14.52 5.88
CA LEU A 105 10.36 13.07 5.59
C LEU A 105 8.99 12.63 5.11
N SER A 106 8.94 11.93 3.98
CA SER A 106 7.74 11.32 3.43
C SER A 106 7.95 9.80 3.35
N PHE A 107 7.26 9.06 4.21
CA PHE A 107 7.37 7.61 4.30
C PHE A 107 6.07 6.96 3.83
N THR A 108 6.20 5.87 3.09
CA THR A 108 5.11 4.94 2.82
C THR A 108 5.58 3.51 3.09
N GLY A 109 4.81 2.75 3.88
CA GLY A 109 5.17 1.38 4.25
C GLY A 109 4.44 0.91 5.50
N SER A 110 4.93 -0.17 6.12
CA SER A 110 4.33 -0.70 7.34
C SER A 110 4.39 0.31 8.49
N THR A 111 3.45 0.23 9.42
CA THR A 111 3.41 1.07 10.63
C THR A 111 4.69 0.90 11.45
N ARG A 112 5.58 1.90 11.41
CA ARG A 112 6.87 1.90 12.11
C ARG A 112 6.96 3.12 13.02
N LYS A 113 6.59 2.95 14.30
CA LYS A 113 6.70 4.00 15.33
C LYS A 113 8.13 4.54 15.46
N VAL A 114 9.13 3.67 15.27
CA VAL A 114 10.55 4.03 15.34
C VAL A 114 10.97 5.15 14.39
N LEU A 115 10.40 5.22 13.18
CA LEU A 115 10.74 6.31 12.23
C LEU A 115 10.24 7.67 12.74
N TYR A 116 9.05 7.68 13.35
CA TYR A 116 8.48 8.87 13.94
C TYR A 116 9.31 9.34 15.14
N GLU A 117 9.68 8.41 16.02
CA GLU A 117 10.57 8.65 17.16
C GLU A 117 11.93 9.23 16.73
N GLN A 118 12.57 8.63 15.72
CA GLN A 118 13.86 9.12 15.19
C GLN A 118 13.73 10.53 14.60
N CYS A 119 12.65 10.80 13.85
CA CYS A 119 12.42 12.12 13.28
C CYS A 119 12.13 13.21 14.32
N SER A 120 11.65 12.84 15.53
CA SER A 120 11.35 13.81 16.59
C SER A 120 12.59 14.56 17.09
N GLN A 121 13.78 13.97 16.95
CA GLN A 121 15.06 14.55 17.38
C GLN A 121 15.39 15.89 16.70
N THR A 122 14.84 16.13 15.51
CA THR A 122 15.10 17.36 14.72
C THR A 122 13.84 18.17 14.42
N ILE A 123 12.67 17.74 14.92
CA ILE A 123 11.36 18.41 14.73
C ILE A 123 11.08 18.70 13.24
N LYS A 124 11.48 17.76 12.36
CA LYS A 124 11.22 17.84 10.93
C LYS A 124 9.74 17.61 10.60
N LYS A 125 9.30 18.10 9.43
CA LYS A 125 7.96 17.77 8.90
C LYS A 125 7.91 16.30 8.50
N ILE A 126 6.81 15.61 8.81
CA ILE A 126 6.65 14.18 8.52
C ILE A 126 5.31 13.96 7.82
N SER A 127 5.31 13.16 6.75
CA SER A 127 4.11 12.62 6.11
C SER A 127 4.20 11.10 6.09
N LEU A 128 3.20 10.42 6.66
CA LEU A 128 3.17 8.97 6.82
C LEU A 128 1.94 8.40 6.10
N GLU A 129 2.17 7.50 5.16
CA GLU A 129 1.13 6.66 4.55
C GLU A 129 1.38 5.22 4.99
N LEU A 130 0.57 4.71 5.91
CA LEU A 130 0.82 3.44 6.59
C LEU A 130 -0.11 2.33 6.10
N GLY A 131 0.03 1.14 6.71
CA GLY A 131 -0.85 0.01 6.45
C GLY A 131 -2.30 0.32 6.81
N GLY A 132 -3.23 -0.34 6.11
CA GLY A 132 -4.66 -0.19 6.32
C GLY A 132 -5.33 -1.52 6.70
N ASN A 133 -6.59 -1.45 7.10
CA ASN A 133 -7.46 -2.62 7.17
C ASN A 133 -8.83 -2.25 6.58
N ALA A 134 -8.82 -2.01 5.26
CA ALA A 134 -9.96 -1.45 4.54
C ALA A 134 -11.18 -2.37 4.58
N ALA A 135 -12.30 -1.81 5.03
CA ALA A 135 -13.61 -2.45 4.96
C ALA A 135 -14.25 -2.19 3.58
N PHE A 136 -14.86 -3.22 3.02
CA PHE A 136 -15.72 -3.14 1.85
C PHE A 136 -17.09 -3.64 2.27
N VAL A 137 -18.10 -2.77 2.28
CA VAL A 137 -19.41 -3.04 2.87
C VAL A 137 -20.46 -3.10 1.76
N VAL A 138 -21.25 -4.18 1.75
CA VAL A 138 -22.29 -4.44 0.75
C VAL A 138 -23.61 -4.68 1.48
N PHE A 139 -24.53 -3.72 1.34
CA PHE A 139 -25.90 -3.80 1.87
C PHE A 139 -26.81 -4.58 0.93
N ASP A 140 -27.94 -5.04 1.45
CA ASP A 140 -28.95 -5.81 0.71
C ASP A 140 -29.51 -5.07 -0.52
N SER A 141 -29.50 -3.73 -0.49
CA SER A 141 -29.94 -2.89 -1.61
C SER A 141 -28.91 -2.77 -2.74
N ALA A 142 -27.71 -3.34 -2.59
CA ALA A 142 -26.65 -3.24 -3.59
C ALA A 142 -26.87 -4.19 -4.78
N ASP A 143 -26.48 -3.75 -5.97
CA ASP A 143 -26.34 -4.65 -7.12
C ASP A 143 -25.15 -5.59 -6.92
N VAL A 144 -25.45 -6.88 -6.71
CA VAL A 144 -24.44 -7.91 -6.37
C VAL A 144 -23.36 -8.02 -7.44
N GLU A 145 -23.72 -8.03 -8.73
CA GLU A 145 -22.76 -8.14 -9.82
C GLU A 145 -21.80 -6.94 -9.86
N SER A 146 -22.32 -5.72 -9.70
CA SER A 146 -21.49 -4.51 -9.63
C SER A 146 -20.59 -4.49 -8.40
N ALA A 147 -21.10 -4.92 -7.24
CA ALA A 147 -20.33 -5.01 -6.01
C ALA A 147 -19.18 -6.03 -6.14
N VAL A 148 -19.46 -7.22 -6.67
CA VAL A 148 -18.44 -8.26 -6.94
C VAL A 148 -17.41 -7.76 -7.93
N ARG A 149 -17.83 -7.12 -9.04
CA ARG A 149 -16.89 -6.56 -10.04
C ARG A 149 -15.97 -5.49 -9.42
N GLY A 150 -16.53 -4.59 -8.60
CA GLY A 150 -15.75 -3.58 -7.87
C GLY A 150 -14.75 -4.21 -6.91
N LEU A 151 -15.18 -5.22 -6.15
CA LEU A 151 -14.32 -5.96 -5.24
C LEU A 151 -13.18 -6.69 -5.97
N MET A 152 -13.48 -7.38 -7.08
CA MET A 152 -12.49 -8.08 -7.89
C MET A 152 -11.37 -7.13 -8.36
N ALA A 153 -11.76 -5.97 -8.91
CA ALA A 153 -10.82 -4.96 -9.38
C ALA A 153 -9.97 -4.36 -8.22
N ALA A 154 -10.58 -4.14 -7.05
CA ALA A 154 -9.89 -3.55 -5.91
C ALA A 154 -8.96 -4.55 -5.19
N LYS A 155 -9.41 -5.80 -5.00
CA LYS A 155 -8.70 -6.84 -4.23
C LYS A 155 -7.57 -7.46 -5.01
N PHE A 156 -7.76 -7.81 -6.28
CA PHE A 156 -6.77 -8.63 -7.00
C PHE A 156 -5.74 -7.81 -7.77
N ARG A 157 -5.91 -6.48 -7.83
CA ARG A 157 -4.87 -5.58 -8.32
C ARG A 157 -3.57 -5.80 -7.52
N ASN A 158 -2.49 -6.09 -8.23
CA ASN A 158 -1.19 -6.43 -7.63
C ASN A 158 -1.24 -7.63 -6.66
N ALA A 159 -2.09 -8.63 -6.95
CA ALA A 159 -2.34 -9.79 -6.09
C ALA A 159 -2.73 -9.41 -4.65
N GLY A 160 -3.46 -8.30 -4.46
CA GLY A 160 -3.86 -7.81 -3.14
C GLY A 160 -2.75 -7.13 -2.33
N GLN A 161 -1.59 -6.91 -2.93
CA GLN A 161 -0.46 -6.21 -2.31
C GLN A 161 -0.60 -4.69 -2.51
N ALA A 162 -1.72 -4.12 -2.09
CA ALA A 162 -1.99 -2.69 -2.19
C ALA A 162 -2.52 -2.15 -0.87
N CYS A 163 -2.04 -0.98 -0.43
CA CYS A 163 -2.45 -0.36 0.84
C CYS A 163 -3.94 -0.02 0.91
N ILE A 164 -4.60 0.12 -0.25
CA ILE A 164 -6.04 0.37 -0.35
C ILE A 164 -6.84 -0.91 -0.69
N SER A 165 -6.19 -2.07 -0.73
CA SER A 165 -6.86 -3.33 -1.01
C SER A 165 -7.88 -3.62 0.10
N PRO A 166 -9.14 -3.99 -0.25
CA PRO A 166 -10.10 -4.50 0.72
C PRO A 166 -9.53 -5.68 1.50
N ASN A 167 -9.68 -5.65 2.83
CA ASN A 167 -9.25 -6.71 3.73
C ASN A 167 -10.36 -7.28 4.59
N ARG A 168 -11.47 -6.57 4.77
CA ARG A 168 -12.68 -7.09 5.44
C ARG A 168 -13.88 -6.83 4.55
N ILE A 169 -14.49 -7.90 4.04
CA ILE A 169 -15.64 -7.78 3.14
C ILE A 169 -16.90 -8.06 3.94
N PHE A 170 -17.61 -7.01 4.32
CA PHE A 170 -18.86 -7.10 5.05
C PHE A 170 -20.01 -7.20 4.05
N VAL A 171 -20.84 -8.23 4.18
CA VAL A 171 -22.00 -8.44 3.31
C VAL A 171 -23.23 -8.71 4.17
N GLN A 172 -24.31 -7.98 3.88
CA GLN A 172 -25.55 -8.07 4.65
C GLN A 172 -26.23 -9.42 4.42
N SER A 173 -26.93 -9.90 5.46
CA SER A 173 -27.44 -11.27 5.53
C SER A 173 -28.41 -11.64 4.41
N GLY A 174 -29.22 -10.69 3.90
CA GLY A 174 -30.21 -10.91 2.85
C GLY A 174 -29.60 -11.30 1.49
N ILE A 175 -28.42 -10.78 1.15
CA ILE A 175 -27.72 -11.08 -0.11
C ILE A 175 -26.45 -11.95 0.05
N TYR A 176 -26.06 -12.29 1.29
CA TYR A 176 -24.80 -12.95 1.60
C TYR A 176 -24.52 -14.20 0.75
N ALA A 177 -25.49 -15.11 0.66
CA ALA A 177 -25.31 -16.38 -0.06
C ALA A 177 -25.07 -16.15 -1.56
N THR A 178 -25.90 -15.29 -2.17
CA THR A 178 -25.78 -14.93 -3.59
C THR A 178 -24.44 -14.24 -3.87
N PHE A 179 -24.05 -13.28 -3.03
CA PHE A 179 -22.78 -12.57 -3.18
C PHE A 179 -21.57 -13.52 -3.12
N VAL A 180 -21.53 -14.41 -2.12
CA VAL A 180 -20.43 -15.38 -1.96
C VAL A 180 -20.35 -16.33 -3.15
N ALA A 181 -21.49 -16.83 -3.64
CA ALA A 181 -21.52 -17.71 -4.81
C ALA A 181 -21.02 -16.98 -6.07
N THR A 182 -21.55 -15.80 -6.36
CA THR A 182 -21.11 -14.97 -7.50
C THR A 182 -19.63 -14.64 -7.41
N LEU A 183 -19.14 -14.23 -6.23
CA LEU A 183 -17.73 -13.90 -6.03
C LEU A 183 -16.83 -15.11 -6.27
N ARG A 184 -17.16 -16.27 -5.72
CA ARG A 184 -16.41 -17.52 -5.93
C ARG A 184 -16.30 -17.85 -7.42
N ASP A 185 -17.43 -17.78 -8.13
CA ASP A 185 -17.48 -18.13 -9.55
C ASP A 185 -16.64 -17.14 -10.36
N LYS A 186 -16.73 -15.83 -10.11
CA LYS A 186 -15.87 -14.83 -10.76
C LYS A 186 -14.39 -15.04 -10.45
N MET A 187 -14.02 -15.31 -9.19
CA MET A 187 -12.64 -15.58 -8.80
C MET A 187 -12.07 -16.78 -9.57
N SER A 188 -12.82 -17.89 -9.65
CA SER A 188 -12.36 -19.10 -10.32
C SER A 188 -12.19 -18.96 -11.84
N GLN A 189 -13.01 -18.12 -12.48
CA GLN A 189 -13.04 -17.98 -13.94
C GLN A 189 -12.14 -16.89 -14.50
N SER A 190 -11.72 -15.92 -13.66
CA SER A 190 -11.09 -14.69 -14.15
C SER A 190 -9.72 -14.41 -13.55
N LEU A 191 -9.21 -15.24 -12.64
CA LEU A 191 -7.88 -15.05 -12.04
C LEU A 191 -6.90 -16.09 -12.58
N PHE A 192 -5.99 -15.62 -13.44
CA PHE A 192 -5.00 -16.45 -14.11
C PHE A 192 -3.62 -16.15 -13.52
N LEU A 193 -3.07 -17.16 -12.84
CA LEU A 193 -1.77 -17.06 -12.19
C LEU A 193 -0.65 -17.35 -13.18
N GLY A 194 0.44 -16.60 -13.12
CA GLY A 194 1.63 -16.89 -13.91
C GLY A 194 2.64 -15.77 -13.98
N ASP A 195 3.48 -15.81 -15.01
CA ASP A 195 4.45 -14.76 -15.32
C ASP A 195 3.74 -13.47 -15.77
N GLY A 196 4.04 -12.36 -15.12
CA GLY A 196 3.46 -11.05 -15.43
C GLY A 196 3.80 -10.52 -16.84
N MET A 197 4.75 -11.14 -17.56
CA MET A 197 5.05 -10.83 -18.96
C MET A 197 4.12 -11.54 -19.95
N SER A 198 3.31 -12.50 -19.49
CA SER A 198 2.40 -13.28 -20.34
C SER A 198 1.02 -12.60 -20.46
N GLN A 199 0.46 -12.55 -21.67
CA GLN A 199 -0.77 -11.77 -21.96
C GLN A 199 -2.03 -12.28 -21.23
N GLU A 200 -2.10 -13.58 -20.97
CA GLU A 200 -3.26 -14.21 -20.33
C GLU A 200 -3.22 -14.13 -18.80
N VAL A 201 -2.07 -13.77 -18.22
CA VAL A 201 -1.85 -13.70 -16.78
C VAL A 201 -2.33 -12.36 -16.24
N ASN A 202 -3.09 -12.39 -15.14
CA ASN A 202 -3.51 -11.18 -14.44
C ASN A 202 -3.23 -11.21 -12.93
N THR A 203 -2.69 -12.32 -12.43
CA THR A 203 -2.29 -12.47 -11.03
C THR A 203 -0.85 -12.99 -10.95
N GLY A 204 0.07 -12.11 -10.57
CA GLY A 204 1.48 -12.47 -10.37
C GLY A 204 1.77 -13.10 -9.00
N PRO A 205 3.03 -13.42 -8.71
CA PRO A 205 3.45 -13.92 -7.41
C PRO A 205 3.40 -12.82 -6.32
N LEU A 206 3.44 -13.23 -5.06
CA LEU A 206 3.75 -12.33 -3.95
C LEU A 206 5.23 -11.93 -3.99
N ILE A 207 5.57 -10.80 -3.37
CA ILE A 207 6.89 -10.17 -3.52
C ILE A 207 8.06 -11.04 -3.04
N ASN A 208 7.89 -11.74 -1.91
CA ASN A 208 8.93 -12.56 -1.30
C ASN A 208 8.35 -13.61 -0.33
N GLU A 209 9.20 -14.55 0.08
CA GLU A 209 8.80 -15.70 0.92
C GLU A 209 8.24 -15.28 2.27
N ARG A 210 8.74 -14.18 2.85
CA ARG A 210 8.21 -13.63 4.11
C ARG A 210 6.75 -13.20 3.95
N GLN A 211 6.41 -12.56 2.84
CA GLN A 211 5.04 -12.14 2.57
C GLN A 211 4.12 -13.34 2.33
N VAL A 212 4.60 -14.37 1.62
CA VAL A 212 3.85 -15.63 1.45
C VAL A 212 3.57 -16.28 2.80
N GLY A 213 4.60 -16.44 3.64
CA GLY A 213 4.45 -17.04 4.97
C GLY A 213 3.49 -16.27 5.87
N ARG A 214 3.46 -14.93 5.79
CA ARG A 214 2.49 -14.10 6.50
C ARG A 214 1.06 -14.33 6.01
N VAL A 215 0.84 -14.38 4.70
CA VAL A 215 -0.50 -14.64 4.14
C VAL A 215 -0.97 -16.03 4.53
N GLU A 216 -0.08 -17.03 4.40
CA GLU A 216 -0.33 -18.41 4.79
C GLU A 216 -0.70 -18.52 6.27
N SER A 217 0.05 -17.89 7.18
CA SER A 217 -0.24 -17.95 8.61
C SER A 217 -1.61 -17.35 8.98
N LEU A 218 -2.00 -16.24 8.34
CA LEU A 218 -3.32 -15.62 8.57
C LEU A 218 -4.46 -16.51 8.07
N VAL A 219 -4.26 -17.22 6.96
CA VAL A 219 -5.25 -18.14 6.40
C VAL A 219 -5.36 -19.41 7.24
N GLU A 220 -4.23 -19.97 7.71
CA GLU A 220 -4.25 -21.12 8.61
C GLU A 220 -4.92 -20.77 9.95
N ASP A 221 -4.57 -19.64 10.58
CA ASP A 221 -5.24 -19.16 11.80
C ASP A 221 -6.75 -19.05 11.61
N ALA A 222 -7.20 -18.48 10.49
CA ALA A 222 -8.63 -18.36 10.22
C ALA A 222 -9.31 -19.74 10.13
N LYS A 223 -8.70 -20.70 9.43
CA LYS A 223 -9.24 -22.07 9.28
C LYS A 223 -9.28 -22.81 10.61
N GLU A 224 -8.21 -22.73 11.41
CA GLU A 224 -8.13 -23.34 12.75
C GLU A 224 -9.20 -22.77 13.70
N ASN A 225 -9.58 -21.51 13.52
CA ASN A 225 -10.60 -20.83 14.31
C ASN A 225 -12.01 -20.90 13.68
N GLY A 226 -12.23 -21.76 12.68
CA GLY A 226 -13.56 -22.11 12.16
C GLY A 226 -13.97 -21.43 10.85
N ALA A 227 -13.12 -20.61 10.23
CA ALA A 227 -13.38 -20.10 8.88
C ALA A 227 -13.30 -21.23 7.85
N LYS A 228 -14.04 -21.10 6.75
CA LYS A 228 -14.01 -22.07 5.64
C LYS A 228 -13.39 -21.46 4.40
N ALA A 229 -12.42 -22.15 3.80
CA ALA A 229 -11.91 -21.81 2.49
C ALA A 229 -12.81 -22.41 1.40
N LEU A 230 -13.60 -21.56 0.73
CA LEU A 230 -14.46 -21.97 -0.39
C LEU A 230 -13.72 -22.01 -1.73
N LEU A 231 -12.57 -21.32 -1.79
CA LEU A 231 -11.63 -21.33 -2.92
C LEU A 231 -10.23 -21.06 -2.36
N GLY A 232 -9.20 -21.68 -2.96
CA GLY A 232 -7.81 -21.46 -2.61
C GLY A 232 -7.45 -21.91 -1.20
N GLY A 233 -6.71 -21.07 -0.48
CA GLY A 233 -6.35 -21.28 0.92
C GLY A 233 -5.01 -21.97 1.14
N LYS A 234 -4.15 -21.95 0.12
CA LYS A 234 -2.82 -22.57 0.10
C LYS A 234 -1.91 -21.92 -0.95
N ARG A 235 -0.63 -22.24 -0.90
CA ARG A 235 0.33 -21.91 -1.96
C ARG A 235 -0.07 -22.59 -3.27
N ALA A 236 0.10 -21.89 -4.39
CA ALA A 236 -0.21 -22.46 -5.70
C ALA A 236 0.89 -23.45 -6.13
N ALA A 237 0.48 -24.54 -6.77
CA ALA A 237 1.41 -25.53 -7.36
C ALA A 237 2.02 -25.00 -8.67
N MET A 238 2.87 -23.98 -8.55
CA MET A 238 3.56 -23.30 -9.64
C MET A 238 5.07 -23.54 -9.59
N SER A 239 5.80 -23.06 -10.60
CA SER A 239 7.26 -23.15 -10.64
C SER A 239 7.96 -22.41 -9.50
N SER A 240 7.31 -21.40 -8.91
CA SER A 240 7.82 -20.62 -7.78
C SER A 240 6.92 -20.79 -6.55
N ARG A 241 7.55 -20.88 -5.37
CA ARG A 241 6.84 -20.92 -4.07
C ARG A 241 6.21 -19.57 -3.67
N LEU A 242 6.46 -18.52 -4.46
CA LEU A 242 5.90 -17.19 -4.23
C LEU A 242 4.46 -17.01 -4.70
N PHE A 243 3.93 -17.98 -5.43
CA PHE A 243 2.52 -17.96 -5.84
C PHE A 243 1.63 -18.46 -4.72
N TYR A 244 0.58 -17.69 -4.41
CA TYR A 244 -0.45 -18.05 -3.45
C TYR A 244 -1.81 -18.03 -4.16
N GLU A 245 -2.63 -19.06 -3.95
CA GLU A 245 -3.91 -19.17 -4.64
C GLU A 245 -4.86 -18.04 -4.21
N PRO A 246 -5.60 -17.41 -5.14
CA PRO A 246 -6.71 -16.53 -4.80
C PRO A 246 -7.67 -17.26 -3.86
N THR A 247 -7.86 -16.70 -2.67
CA THR A 247 -8.50 -17.40 -1.57
C THR A 247 -9.79 -16.69 -1.18
N LEU A 248 -10.89 -17.45 -1.04
CA LEU A 248 -12.16 -16.97 -0.53
C LEU A 248 -12.44 -17.65 0.80
N LEU A 249 -12.52 -16.87 1.88
CA LEU A 249 -12.85 -17.34 3.21
C LEU A 249 -14.25 -16.87 3.61
N THR A 250 -15.04 -17.77 4.19
CA THR A 250 -16.32 -17.47 4.84
C THR A 250 -16.29 -17.88 6.30
N ASP A 251 -17.34 -17.54 7.05
CA ASP A 251 -17.44 -17.78 8.49
C ASP A 251 -16.33 -17.07 9.27
N VAL A 252 -15.84 -15.95 8.75
CA VAL A 252 -14.78 -15.15 9.39
C VAL A 252 -15.38 -14.35 10.55
N THR A 253 -14.77 -14.47 11.73
CA THR A 253 -15.24 -13.81 12.95
C THR A 253 -14.24 -12.76 13.44
N PRO A 254 -14.67 -11.78 14.29
CA PRO A 254 -13.78 -10.79 14.87
C PRO A 254 -12.65 -11.33 15.75
N HIS A 255 -12.68 -12.62 16.14
CA HIS A 255 -11.63 -13.21 16.96
C HIS A 255 -10.39 -13.60 16.16
N MET A 256 -10.55 -13.92 14.88
CA MET A 256 -9.48 -14.37 13.98
C MET A 256 -8.48 -13.25 13.67
N GLN A 257 -7.21 -13.60 13.45
CA GLN A 257 -6.18 -12.61 13.12
C GLN A 257 -6.46 -11.94 11.78
N ILE A 258 -6.96 -12.69 10.80
CA ILE A 258 -7.30 -12.18 9.47
C ILE A 258 -8.35 -11.06 9.48
N TYR A 259 -9.16 -10.97 10.54
CA TYR A 259 -10.10 -9.86 10.73
C TYR A 259 -9.37 -8.59 11.21
N LYS A 260 -8.37 -8.73 12.08
CA LYS A 260 -7.70 -7.62 12.76
C LYS A 260 -6.55 -7.04 11.96
N GLU A 261 -5.85 -7.89 11.21
CA GLU A 261 -4.58 -7.57 10.59
C GLU A 261 -4.68 -7.31 9.09
N GLU A 262 -3.74 -6.52 8.59
CA GLU A 262 -3.57 -6.33 7.15
C GLU A 262 -3.00 -7.62 6.50
N ILE A 263 -3.73 -8.15 5.51
CA ILE A 263 -3.36 -9.41 4.83
C ILE A 263 -2.24 -9.16 3.81
N PHE A 264 -2.45 -8.16 2.95
CA PHE A 264 -1.53 -7.79 1.86
C PHE A 264 -1.24 -8.96 0.90
N GLY A 265 -2.30 -9.69 0.53
CA GLY A 265 -2.26 -10.83 -0.38
C GLY A 265 -3.65 -11.13 -0.96
N PRO A 266 -3.76 -12.14 -1.85
CA PRO A 266 -4.96 -12.38 -2.66
C PRO A 266 -6.04 -13.17 -1.89
N VAL A 267 -6.38 -12.72 -0.68
CA VAL A 267 -7.34 -13.39 0.22
C VAL A 267 -8.55 -12.49 0.48
N VAL A 268 -9.75 -13.04 0.31
CA VAL A 268 -11.02 -12.37 0.54
C VAL A 268 -11.74 -13.01 1.72
N PRO A 269 -11.63 -12.45 2.94
CA PRO A 269 -12.48 -12.84 4.05
C PRO A 269 -13.83 -12.13 3.98
N VAL A 270 -14.90 -12.92 3.86
CA VAL A 270 -16.29 -12.42 3.85
C VAL A 270 -16.90 -12.61 5.23
N ILE A 271 -17.47 -11.53 5.74
CA ILE A 271 -18.06 -11.40 7.08
C ILE A 271 -19.52 -11.04 6.88
N LYS A 272 -20.41 -11.82 7.49
CA LYS A 272 -21.85 -11.53 7.48
C LYS A 272 -22.18 -10.47 8.52
N PHE A 273 -23.07 -9.54 8.17
CA PHE A 273 -23.68 -8.60 9.13
C PHE A 273 -25.19 -8.53 8.92
N GLU A 274 -25.92 -8.03 9.93
CA GLU A 274 -27.39 -7.95 9.91
C GLU A 274 -27.89 -6.49 9.73
N THR A 275 -27.30 -5.55 10.47
CA THR A 275 -27.74 -4.15 10.56
C THR A 275 -26.61 -3.17 10.21
N GLU A 276 -26.95 -1.90 10.00
CA GLU A 276 -25.98 -0.84 9.69
C GLU A 276 -25.06 -0.51 10.89
N GLU A 277 -25.62 -0.50 12.10
CA GLU A 277 -24.90 -0.31 13.37
C GLU A 277 -24.01 -1.52 13.74
#